data_AF-A0A066WJW2-F1
#
_entry.id   AF-A0A066WJW2-F1
#
_cell.length_a   1.000
_cell.length_b   1.000
_cell.length_c   1.000
_cell.angle_alpha   90.00
_cell.angle_beta   90.00
_cell.angle_gamma   90.00
#
_symmetry.space_group_name_H-M   'P 1'
#
loop_
_entity.id
_entity.type
_entity.pdbx_description
1 polymer ?
#
loop_
_entity_poly.entity_id
_entity_poly.type
_entity_poly.pdbx_seq_one_letter_code
_entity_poly.pdbx_strand_id
1 'polypeptide(L)'
;MDPAAAGTGVFSGRPPSVASRFVSQTELTEAQKRREQELKDAYARIGQEPPAASSASEGAYDPRSLYERLKANRDAKQEEWDERMRLSNHFRGIDASESDFLNHVAAEQREHDALRSRLEREELEKFR
;
A
#
# COMPACT_ATOMS: atom_id res chain seq x y z
N MET A 1 -42.21 -6.14 16.03
CA MET A 1 -42.14 -7.38 15.24
C MET A 1 -41.34 -7.08 13.99
N ASP A 2 -40.01 -7.22 14.15
CA ASP A 2 -38.93 -7.63 13.21
C ASP A 2 -38.87 -7.14 11.73
N PRO A 3 -37.69 -7.18 11.08
CA PRO A 3 -36.36 -6.74 11.52
C PRO A 3 -35.54 -6.04 10.39
N ALA A 4 -34.32 -5.63 10.75
CA ALA A 4 -33.25 -5.07 9.93
C ALA A 4 -33.00 -5.72 8.55
N ALA A 5 -32.73 -4.89 7.53
CA ALA A 5 -32.15 -5.30 6.26
C ALA A 5 -30.72 -4.73 6.13
N ALA A 6 -29.74 -5.57 6.42
CA ALA A 6 -28.34 -5.34 6.10
C ALA A 6 -28.12 -5.52 4.59
N GLY A 7 -27.74 -4.43 3.90
CA GLY A 7 -27.30 -4.48 2.51
C GLY A 7 -25.83 -4.84 2.41
N THR A 8 -25.51 -6.14 2.45
CA THR A 8 -24.20 -6.67 2.06
C THR A 8 -23.98 -6.43 0.56
N GLY A 9 -23.09 -5.50 0.22
CA GLY A 9 -22.59 -5.30 -1.14
C GLY A 9 -21.69 -6.47 -1.56
N VAL A 10 -22.30 -7.52 -2.11
CA VAL A 10 -21.59 -8.61 -2.78
C VAL A 10 -21.03 -8.05 -4.09
N PHE A 11 -19.70 -8.03 -4.25
CA PHE A 11 -19.06 -7.75 -5.53
C PHE A 11 -19.33 -8.90 -6.51
N SER A 12 -20.53 -8.94 -7.09
CA SER A 12 -20.89 -9.79 -8.22
C SER A 12 -20.43 -9.13 -9.53
N GLY A 13 -19.11 -8.96 -9.68
CA GLY A 13 -18.51 -8.46 -10.92
C GLY A 13 -18.11 -9.61 -11.84
N ARG A 14 -18.93 -9.92 -12.86
CA ARG A 14 -18.47 -10.65 -14.05
C ARG A 14 -17.18 -9.97 -14.57
N PRO A 15 -16.12 -10.72 -14.95
CA PRO A 15 -14.93 -10.08 -15.50
C PRO A 15 -15.33 -9.17 -16.66
N PRO A 16 -14.81 -7.94 -16.72
CA PRO A 16 -15.22 -6.96 -17.72
C PRO A 16 -15.10 -7.59 -19.11
N SER A 17 -16.19 -7.55 -19.88
CA SER A 17 -16.20 -8.12 -21.23
C SER A 17 -15.21 -7.36 -22.09
N VAL A 18 -14.63 -8.01 -23.10
CA VAL A 18 -13.62 -7.38 -23.99
C VAL A 18 -14.17 -6.09 -24.62
N ALA A 19 -15.48 -6.01 -24.85
CA ALA A 19 -16.16 -4.82 -25.35
C ALA A 19 -16.01 -3.59 -24.44
N SER A 20 -15.96 -3.76 -23.12
CA SER A 20 -15.74 -2.66 -22.16
C SER A 20 -14.31 -2.13 -22.12
N ARG A 21 -13.37 -2.77 -22.84
CA ARG A 21 -11.96 -2.37 -22.93
C ARG A 21 -11.64 -1.54 -24.17
N PHE A 22 -12.58 -1.42 -25.10
CA PHE A 22 -12.43 -0.61 -26.30
C PHE A 22 -13.17 0.71 -26.11
N VAL A 23 -12.48 1.82 -26.39
CA VAL A 23 -13.02 3.18 -26.32
C VAL A 23 -13.08 3.71 -27.75
N SER A 24 -14.19 4.36 -28.12
CA SER A 24 -14.32 4.94 -29.45
C SER A 24 -13.45 6.21 -29.59
N GLN A 25 -13.02 6.52 -30.81
CA GLN A 25 -12.23 7.74 -31.07
C GLN A 25 -12.97 9.00 -30.61
N THR A 26 -14.30 9.03 -30.78
CA THR A 26 -15.14 10.13 -30.35
C THR A 26 -15.14 10.29 -28.83
N GLU A 27 -15.29 9.19 -28.09
CA GLU A 27 -15.23 9.20 -26.62
C GLU A 27 -13.87 9.70 -26.10
N LEU A 28 -12.76 9.33 -26.76
CA LEU A 28 -11.43 9.84 -26.42
C LEU A 28 -11.34 11.36 -26.62
N THR A 29 -11.83 11.88 -27.75
CA THR A 29 -11.80 13.33 -28.02
C THR A 29 -12.69 14.12 -27.07
N GLU A 30 -13.84 13.58 -26.67
CA GLU A 30 -14.72 14.22 -25.70
C GLU A 30 -14.09 14.22 -24.30
N ALA A 31 -13.46 13.12 -23.90
CA ALA A 31 -12.76 13.03 -22.62
C ALA A 31 -11.57 14.00 -22.55
N GLN A 32 -10.82 14.15 -23.64
CA GLN A 32 -9.75 15.16 -23.75
C GLN A 32 -10.31 16.58 -23.60
N LYS A 33 -11.39 16.91 -24.31
CA LYS A 33 -12.04 18.24 -24.20
C LYS A 33 -12.55 18.53 -22.79
N ARG A 34 -13.17 17.55 -22.12
CA ARG A 34 -13.63 17.72 -20.72
C ARG A 34 -12.47 18.02 -19.79
N ARG A 35 -11.37 17.28 -19.91
CA ARG A 35 -10.16 17.51 -19.13
C ARG A 35 -9.56 18.89 -19.39
N GLU A 36 -9.52 19.34 -20.64
CA GLU A 36 -9.04 20.68 -20.99
C GLU A 36 -9.91 21.79 -20.41
N GLN A 37 -11.24 21.62 -20.42
CA GLN A 37 -12.18 22.56 -19.82
C GLN A 37 -11.99 22.63 -18.30
N GLU A 38 -11.90 21.49 -17.63
CA GLU A 38 -11.66 21.43 -16.18
C GLU A 38 -10.34 22.09 -15.79
N LEU A 39 -9.27 21.86 -16.57
CA LEU A 39 -7.98 22.52 -16.37
C LEU A 39 -8.13 24.03 -16.55
N LYS A 40 -8.73 24.48 -17.66
CA LYS A 40 -8.94 25.90 -17.94
C LYS A 40 -9.71 26.58 -16.81
N ASP A 41 -10.76 25.95 -16.29
CA ASP A 41 -11.55 26.46 -15.18
C ASP A 41 -10.74 26.50 -13.87
N ALA A 42 -9.92 25.48 -13.60
CA ALA A 42 -9.05 25.45 -12.42
C ALA A 42 -7.99 26.57 -12.46
N TYR A 43 -7.37 26.79 -13.62
CA TYR A 43 -6.39 27.86 -13.82
C TYR A 43 -7.03 29.25 -13.76
N ALA A 44 -8.24 29.41 -14.31
CA ALA A 44 -9.01 30.65 -14.18
C ALA A 44 -9.32 31.01 -12.72
N ARG A 45 -9.59 30.02 -11.86
CA ARG A 45 -9.77 30.24 -10.41
C ARG A 45 -8.49 30.67 -9.70
N ILE A 46 -7.34 30.19 -10.15
CA ILE A 46 -6.01 30.50 -9.57
C ILE A 46 -5.46 31.84 -10.12
N GLY A 47 -6.10 32.42 -11.14
CA GLY A 47 -5.71 33.70 -11.73
C GLY A 47 -4.41 33.62 -12.54
N GLN A 48 -4.01 32.41 -12.94
CA GLN A 48 -2.83 32.16 -13.77
C GLN A 48 -3.25 31.65 -15.14
N GLU A 49 -2.50 32.01 -16.18
CA GLU A 49 -2.75 31.50 -17.52
C GLU A 49 -2.42 30.00 -17.58
N PRO A 50 -3.30 29.16 -18.16
CA PRO A 50 -3.01 27.75 -18.34
C PRO A 50 -1.71 27.59 -19.14
N PRO A 51 -0.79 26.70 -18.73
CA PRO A 51 0.40 26.41 -19.52
C PRO A 51 -0.02 25.95 -20.93
N ALA A 52 0.73 26.39 -21.94
CA ALA A 52 0.43 26.10 -23.35
C ALA A 52 0.19 24.59 -23.56
N ALA A 53 -0.94 24.26 -24.21
CA ALA A 53 -1.41 22.90 -24.48
C ALA A 53 -0.38 21.97 -25.16
N SER A 54 0.74 22.51 -25.64
CA SER A 54 1.92 21.78 -26.09
C SER A 54 2.55 20.87 -25.03
N SER A 55 2.33 21.10 -23.72
CA SER A 55 2.80 20.17 -22.68
C SER A 55 1.88 18.96 -22.46
N ALA A 56 0.71 18.94 -23.10
CA ALA A 56 -0.21 17.80 -23.11
C ALA A 56 0.01 16.92 -24.35
N SER A 57 1.23 16.91 -24.90
CA SER A 57 1.59 15.97 -25.97
C SER A 57 1.29 14.55 -25.48
N GLU A 58 0.30 13.92 -26.11
CA GLU A 58 0.14 12.48 -26.24
C GLU A 58 1.54 11.85 -26.16
N GLY A 59 1.82 11.12 -25.08
CA GLY A 59 3.15 10.97 -24.50
C GLY A 59 4.30 10.82 -25.50
N ALA A 60 5.42 11.50 -25.20
CA ALA A 60 6.65 11.48 -25.97
C ALA A 60 6.86 10.12 -26.64
N TYR A 61 6.88 10.11 -27.98
CA TYR A 61 7.02 8.90 -28.78
C TYR A 61 8.28 8.16 -28.34
N ASP A 62 8.08 7.07 -27.59
CA ASP A 62 9.19 6.27 -27.10
C ASP A 62 9.70 5.40 -28.27
N PRO A 63 10.96 5.56 -28.70
CA PRO A 63 11.49 4.80 -29.84
C PRO A 63 11.65 3.31 -29.56
N ARG A 64 11.50 2.88 -28.30
CA ARG A 64 11.56 1.45 -27.92
C ARG A 64 10.38 0.67 -28.46
N SER A 65 10.65 -0.58 -28.82
CA SER A 65 9.62 -1.50 -29.28
C SER A 65 8.59 -1.79 -28.18
N LEU A 66 7.37 -2.17 -28.57
CA LEU A 66 6.34 -2.57 -27.60
C LEU A 66 6.82 -3.71 -26.68
N TYR A 67 7.62 -4.63 -27.23
CA TYR A 67 8.21 -5.73 -26.47
C TYR A 67 9.13 -5.21 -25.35
N GLU A 68 10.02 -4.27 -25.64
CA GLU A 68 10.93 -3.69 -24.66
C GLU A 68 10.18 -2.99 -23.53
N ARG A 69 9.09 -2.28 -23.84
CA ARG A 69 8.25 -1.61 -22.84
C ARG A 69 7.54 -2.61 -21.94
N LEU A 70 6.94 -3.65 -22.52
CA LEU A 70 6.25 -4.69 -21.77
C LEU A 70 7.23 -5.52 -20.92
N LYS A 71 8.41 -5.82 -21.46
CA LYS A 71 9.48 -6.50 -20.76
C LYS A 71 9.94 -5.68 -19.55
N ALA A 72 10.23 -4.38 -19.73
CA ALA A 72 10.61 -3.52 -18.62
C ALA A 72 9.55 -3.46 -17.51
N ASN A 73 8.25 -3.41 -17.86
CA ASN A 73 7.19 -3.43 -16.84
C ASN A 73 7.10 -4.76 -16.09
N ARG A 74 7.34 -5.87 -16.79
CA ARG A 74 7.35 -7.20 -16.20
C ARG A 74 8.56 -7.40 -15.29
N ASP A 75 9.74 -7.03 -15.79
CA ASP A 75 11.00 -7.14 -15.06
C ASP A 75 10.95 -6.28 -13.79
N ALA A 76 10.44 -5.04 -13.85
CA ALA A 76 10.26 -4.19 -12.67
C ALA A 76 9.34 -4.83 -11.61
N LYS A 77 8.21 -5.39 -12.03
CA LYS A 77 7.29 -6.10 -11.10
C LYS A 77 7.94 -7.35 -10.52
N GLN A 78 8.75 -8.04 -11.29
CA GLN A 78 9.46 -9.23 -10.86
C GLN A 78 10.54 -8.87 -9.84
N GLU A 79 11.33 -7.83 -10.10
CA GLU A 79 12.36 -7.31 -9.19
C GLU A 79 11.73 -6.84 -7.87
N GLU A 80 10.64 -6.09 -7.90
CA GLU A 80 9.92 -5.69 -6.69
C GLU A 80 9.41 -6.89 -5.87
N TRP A 81 8.94 -7.93 -6.56
CA TRP A 81 8.47 -9.15 -5.91
C TRP A 81 9.64 -9.94 -5.32
N ASP A 82 10.72 -10.11 -6.08
CA ASP A 82 11.93 -10.80 -5.66
C ASP A 82 12.59 -10.08 -4.47
N GLU A 83 12.62 -8.75 -4.46
CA GLU A 83 13.10 -7.95 -3.33
C GLU A 83 12.24 -8.12 -2.08
N ARG A 84 10.91 -8.11 -2.21
CA ARG A 84 10.00 -8.34 -1.08
C ARG A 84 10.10 -9.76 -0.53
N MET A 85 10.30 -10.73 -1.41
CA MET A 85 10.49 -12.13 -1.05
C MET A 85 11.93 -12.45 -0.64
N ARG A 86 12.84 -11.50 -0.81
CA ARG A 86 14.24 -11.68 -0.43
C ARG A 86 14.31 -11.83 1.09
N LEU A 87 14.72 -13.02 1.53
CA LEU A 87 14.87 -13.35 2.96
C LEU A 87 15.77 -12.36 3.71
N SER A 88 16.71 -11.68 3.02
CA SER A 88 17.55 -10.65 3.62
C SER A 88 16.76 -9.45 4.16
N ASN A 89 15.58 -9.16 3.62
CA ASN A 89 14.72 -8.08 4.12
C ASN A 89 13.82 -8.54 5.28
N HIS A 90 13.63 -9.86 5.43
CA HIS A 90 12.79 -10.41 6.49
C HIS A 90 13.51 -10.45 7.84
N PHE A 91 14.83 -10.65 7.81
CA PHE A 91 15.66 -10.71 9.01
C PHE A 91 16.54 -9.47 9.06
N ARG A 92 16.22 -8.57 10.00
CA ARG A 92 17.10 -7.46 10.38
C ARG A 92 17.72 -7.71 11.74
N GLY A 93 18.86 -7.09 12.01
CA GLY A 93 19.44 -7.07 13.35
C GLY A 93 18.53 -6.34 14.34
N ILE A 94 18.68 -6.68 15.62
CA ILE A 94 18.04 -5.96 16.73
C ILE A 94 18.74 -4.60 16.86
N ASP A 95 17.97 -3.52 16.92
CA ASP A 95 18.54 -2.19 17.12
C ASP A 95 18.85 -1.89 18.59
N ALA A 96 19.50 -0.74 18.86
CA ALA A 96 19.89 -0.37 20.22
C ALA A 96 18.67 -0.17 21.14
N SER A 97 17.58 0.41 20.62
CA SER A 97 16.36 0.65 21.39
C SER A 97 15.62 -0.65 21.72
N GLU A 98 15.59 -1.59 20.78
CA GLU A 98 15.02 -2.92 20.96
C GLU A 98 15.85 -3.74 21.95
N SER A 99 17.18 -3.60 21.91
CA SER A 99 18.07 -4.24 22.89
C SER A 99 17.79 -3.74 24.30
N ASP A 100 17.60 -2.43 24.47
CA ASP A 100 17.23 -1.83 25.76
C ASP A 100 15.85 -2.31 26.24
N PHE A 101 14.88 -2.39 25.34
CA PHE A 101 13.55 -2.94 25.64
C PHE A 101 13.65 -4.41 26.11
N LEU A 102 14.40 -5.25 25.41
CA LEU A 102 14.58 -6.65 25.80
C LEU A 102 15.28 -6.78 27.16
N ASN A 103 16.23 -5.90 27.48
CA ASN A 103 16.87 -5.86 28.79
C ASN A 103 15.88 -5.48 29.89
N HIS A 104 14.99 -4.51 29.64
CA HIS A 104 13.93 -4.14 30.57
C HIS A 104 12.96 -5.30 30.83
N VAL A 105 12.44 -5.93 29.77
CA VAL A 105 11.53 -7.10 29.89
C VAL A 105 12.22 -8.24 30.63
N ALA A 106 13.49 -8.52 30.34
CA ALA A 106 14.25 -9.55 31.03
C ALA A 106 14.48 -9.23 32.52
N ALA A 107 14.65 -7.96 32.88
CA ALA A 107 14.75 -7.54 34.28
C ALA A 107 13.41 -7.74 35.01
N GLU A 108 12.30 -7.31 34.41
CA GLU A 108 10.96 -7.50 34.98
C GLU A 108 10.63 -8.98 35.22
N GLN A 109 10.94 -9.85 34.25
CA GLN A 109 10.70 -11.29 34.39
C GLN A 109 11.50 -11.88 35.57
N ARG A 110 12.77 -11.49 35.75
CA ARG A 110 13.59 -11.96 36.87
C ARG A 110 13.05 -11.51 38.21
N GLU A 111 12.59 -10.26 38.32
CA GLU A 111 11.97 -9.74 39.54
C GLU A 111 10.69 -10.51 39.89
N HIS A 112 9.83 -10.74 38.89
CA HIS A 112 8.61 -11.52 39.08
C HIS A 112 8.91 -12.97 39.52
N ASP A 113 9.88 -13.62 38.88
CA ASP A 113 10.27 -14.98 39.22
C ASP A 113 10.94 -15.06 40.61
N ALA A 114 11.72 -14.05 41.00
CA ALA A 114 12.29 -13.93 42.33
C ALA A 114 11.21 -13.72 43.41
N LEU A 115 10.21 -12.88 43.13
CA LEU A 115 9.03 -12.68 43.97
C LEU A 115 8.25 -13.99 44.15
N ARG A 116 7.95 -14.69 43.05
CA ARG A 116 7.28 -16.00 43.09
C ARG A 116 8.07 -17.00 43.92
N SER A 117 9.37 -17.14 43.65
CA SER A 117 10.25 -18.04 44.40
C SER A 117 10.33 -17.69 45.88
N ARG A 118 10.29 -16.40 46.23
CA ARG A 118 10.28 -15.94 47.63
C ARG A 118 8.97 -16.32 48.33
N LEU A 119 7.83 -16.03 47.70
CA LEU A 119 6.51 -16.34 48.24
C LEU A 119 6.32 -17.86 48.42
N GLU A 120 6.69 -18.66 47.41
CA GLU A 120 6.64 -20.12 47.48
C GLU A 120 7.49 -20.65 48.65
N ARG A 121 8.67 -20.06 48.89
CA ARG A 121 9.52 -20.42 50.04
C ARG A 121 8.88 -20.06 51.37
N GLU A 122 8.29 -18.88 51.49
CA GLU A 122 7.59 -18.45 52.71
C GLU A 122 6.36 -19.32 53.01
N GLU A 123 5.63 -19.77 51.99
CA GLU A 123 4.50 -20.69 52.15
C GLU A 123 4.95 -22.08 52.62
N LEU A 124 6.05 -22.60 52.06
CA LEU A 124 6.64 -23.87 52.49
C LEU A 124 7.11 -23.82 53.96
N GLU A 125 7.76 -22.75 54.38
CA GLU A 125 8.20 -22.57 55.78
C GLU A 125 7.01 -22.46 56.75
N LYS A 126 5.87 -21.89 56.33
CA LYS A 126 4.64 -21.86 57.15
C LYS A 126 3.99 -23.23 57.32
N PHE A 127 4.25 -24.16 56.42
CA PHE A 127 3.68 -25.52 56.44
C PHE A 127 4.55 -26.53 57.20
N ARG A 128 5.81 -26.18 57.47
CA ARG A 128 6.79 -26.98 58.23
C ARG A 128 6.66 -26.76 59.73
#